data_AF-A0A6M0HPQ5-F1
#
_entry.id   AF-A0A6M0HPQ5-F1
#
_cell.length_a   1.000
_cell.length_b   1.000
_cell.length_c   1.000
_cell.angle_alpha   90.00
_cell.angle_beta   90.00
_cell.angle_gamma   90.00
#
_symmetry.space_group_name_H-M   'P 1'
#
loop_
_entity.id
_entity.type
_entity.pdbx_description
1 polymer ?
#
loop_
_entity_poly.entity_id
_entity_poly.type
_entity_poly.pdbx_seq_one_letter_code
_entity_poly.pdbx_strand_id
1 'polypeptide(L)'
;MQAVYAFDVPRGDLSSVVVSIARCAGVPIAFPAGLVAGHMAGPIQGRHTVDAAMSEALAGTGFEVLPTPGGSFTIRQVKASTALQPLW
;
A
#
# COMPACT_ATOMS: atom_id res chain seq x y z
N MET A 1 -8.40 4.26 -16.25
CA MET A 1 -8.25 2.79 -16.38
C MET A 1 -6.82 2.44 -16.03
N GLN A 2 -6.54 1.94 -14.83
CA GLN A 2 -5.21 1.43 -14.49
C GLN A 2 -4.96 0.10 -15.18
N ALA A 3 -3.75 -0.11 -15.66
CA ALA A 3 -3.34 -1.39 -16.23
C ALA A 3 -3.21 -2.43 -15.11
N VAL A 4 -3.65 -3.66 -15.40
CA VAL A 4 -3.51 -4.81 -14.52
C VAL A 4 -2.14 -5.44 -14.76
N TYR A 5 -1.35 -5.58 -13.71
CA TYR A 5 -0.04 -6.22 -13.76
C TYR A 5 -0.08 -7.54 -13.00
N ALA A 6 0.70 -8.51 -13.47
CA ALA A 6 0.97 -9.73 -12.71
C ALA A 6 2.00 -9.37 -11.63
N PHE A 7 1.53 -9.22 -10.41
CA PHE A 7 2.40 -9.00 -9.26
C PHE A 7 2.78 -10.35 -8.66
N ASP A 8 4.07 -10.54 -8.43
CA ASP A 8 4.63 -11.64 -7.66
C ASP A 8 5.55 -11.01 -6.61
N VAL A 9 4.95 -10.54 -5.53
CA VAL A 9 5.68 -9.90 -4.43
C VAL A 9 5.59 -10.78 -3.20
N PRO A 10 6.70 -11.42 -2.77
CA PRO A 10 6.71 -12.25 -1.58
C PRO A 10 6.43 -11.41 -0.33
N ARG A 11 5.95 -12.06 0.72
CA ARG A 11 5.76 -11.40 2.02
C ARG A 11 7.10 -10.87 2.51
N GLY A 12 7.14 -9.60 2.87
CA GLY A 12 8.35 -8.95 3.35
C GLY A 12 8.03 -7.61 3.99
N ASP A 13 9.07 -6.80 4.18
CA ASP A 13 8.92 -5.45 4.70
C ASP A 13 7.98 -4.63 3.81
N LEU A 14 7.00 -3.97 4.44
CA LEU A 14 6.02 -3.11 3.78
C LEU A 14 6.70 -2.07 2.88
N SER A 15 7.83 -1.52 3.33
CA SER A 15 8.67 -0.60 2.53
C SER A 15 9.13 -1.22 1.21
N SER A 16 9.69 -2.44 1.25
CA SER A 16 10.20 -3.16 0.08
C SER A 16 9.08 -3.55 -0.88
N VAL A 17 7.94 -4.01 -0.35
CA VAL A 17 6.75 -4.38 -1.14
C VAL A 17 6.20 -3.17 -1.88
N VAL A 18 5.99 -2.06 -1.17
CA VAL A 18 5.44 -0.82 -1.75
C VAL A 18 6.40 -0.20 -2.78
N VAL A 19 7.71 -0.17 -2.49
CA VAL A 19 8.72 0.32 -3.44
C VAL A 19 8.76 -0.54 -4.71
N SER A 20 8.61 -1.86 -4.57
CA SER A 20 8.57 -2.77 -5.73
C SER A 20 7.34 -2.52 -6.61
N ILE A 21 6.17 -2.31 -6.00
CA ILE A 21 4.93 -1.99 -6.74
C ILE A 21 5.05 -0.63 -7.43
N ALA A 22 5.55 0.40 -6.73
CA ALA A 22 5.73 1.74 -7.30
C ALA A 22 6.72 1.74 -8.47
N ARG A 23 7.82 0.97 -8.35
CA ARG A 23 8.79 0.76 -9.44
C ARG A 23 8.17 0.05 -10.64
N CYS A 24 7.37 -0.98 -10.41
CA CYS A 24 6.68 -1.71 -11.48
C CYS A 24 5.72 -0.80 -12.26
N ALA A 25 5.06 0.11 -11.56
CA ALA A 25 4.15 1.08 -12.15
C ALA A 25 4.85 2.31 -12.77
N GLY A 26 6.14 2.53 -12.48
CA GLY A 26 6.88 3.72 -12.90
C GLY A 26 6.41 5.01 -12.23
N VAL A 27 5.83 4.92 -11.03
CA VAL A 27 5.22 6.06 -10.33
C VAL A 27 6.06 6.47 -9.12
N PRO A 28 6.36 7.77 -8.95
CA PRO A 28 7.03 8.25 -7.76
C PRO A 28 6.12 8.10 -6.54
N ILE A 29 6.69 7.63 -5.44
CA ILE A 29 5.98 7.48 -4.16
C ILE A 29 6.73 8.21 -3.06
N ALA A 30 5.99 8.97 -2.24
CA ALA A 30 6.56 9.77 -1.16
C ALA A 30 5.99 9.30 0.19
N PHE A 31 6.87 8.79 1.06
CA PHE A 31 6.54 8.41 2.43
C PHE A 31 7.82 8.37 3.29
N PRO A 32 7.72 8.61 4.61
CA PRO A 32 8.83 8.36 5.51
C PRO A 32 9.05 6.86 5.67
N ALA A 33 10.20 6.34 5.22
CA ALA A 33 10.51 4.91 5.29
C ALA A 33 10.43 4.34 6.72
N GLY A 34 10.71 5.15 7.74
CA GLY A 34 10.61 4.77 9.15
C GLY A 34 9.18 4.53 9.64
N LEU A 35 8.15 5.02 8.94
CA LEU A 35 6.75 4.86 9.34
C LEU A 35 6.18 3.50 8.91
N VAL A 36 6.71 2.93 7.83
CA VAL A 36 6.36 1.59 7.32
C VAL A 36 7.40 0.52 7.72
N ALA A 37 8.54 0.93 8.28
CA ALA A 37 9.59 0.02 8.72
C ALA A 37 9.12 -0.84 9.90
N GLY A 38 9.38 -2.15 9.83
CA GLY A 38 8.95 -3.12 10.85
C GLY A 38 7.52 -3.66 10.65
N HIS A 39 6.76 -3.11 9.70
CA HIS A 39 5.49 -3.69 9.28
C HIS A 39 5.71 -4.66 8.12
N MET A 40 5.01 -5.80 8.19
CA MET A 40 5.07 -6.84 7.17
C MET A 40 3.86 -6.70 6.25
N ALA A 41 4.08 -6.82 4.94
CA ALA A 41 3.05 -6.75 3.92
C ALA A 41 3.10 -7.97 3.00
N GLY A 42 1.95 -8.34 2.44
CA GLY A 42 1.81 -9.42 1.47
C GLY A 42 1.61 -10.82 2.10
N PRO A 43 1.72 -11.88 1.28
CA PRO A 43 2.15 -11.89 -0.12
C PRO A 43 1.11 -11.26 -1.08
N ILE A 44 1.58 -10.53 -2.09
CA ILE A 44 0.74 -10.01 -3.18
C ILE A 44 1.06 -10.86 -4.41
N GLN A 45 0.16 -11.77 -4.74
CA GLN A 45 0.28 -12.63 -5.91
C GLN A 45 -0.99 -12.58 -6.73
N GLY A 46 -0.84 -12.46 -8.05
CA GLY A 46 -1.95 -12.46 -8.99
C GLY A 46 -1.98 -11.23 -9.88
N ARG A 47 -3.11 -11.05 -10.56
CA ARG A 47 -3.33 -9.94 -11.47
C ARG A 47 -4.09 -8.84 -10.75
N HIS A 48 -3.36 -7.81 -10.34
CA HIS A 48 -3.92 -6.66 -9.64
C HIS A 48 -3.56 -5.37 -10.37
N THR A 49 -4.34 -4.33 -10.14
CA THR A 49 -3.93 -2.98 -10.54
C THR A 49 -2.93 -2.43 -9.53
N VAL A 50 -2.19 -1.39 -9.92
CA VAL A 50 -1.21 -0.74 -9.04
C VAL A 50 -1.86 -0.24 -7.74
N ASP A 51 -3.06 0.35 -7.82
CA ASP A 51 -3.81 0.81 -6.64
C ASP A 51 -4.26 -0.37 -5.77
N ALA A 52 -4.79 -1.45 -6.37
CA ALA A 52 -5.25 -2.62 -5.63
C ALA A 52 -4.08 -3.31 -4.91
N ALA A 53 -2.96 -3.50 -5.60
CA ALA A 53 -1.75 -4.10 -5.03
C ALA A 53 -1.19 -3.25 -3.88
N MET A 54 -1.13 -1.92 -4.02
CA MET A 54 -0.70 -1.05 -2.93
C MET A 54 -1.71 -1.06 -1.77
N SER A 55 -3.00 -1.02 -2.06
CA SER A 55 -4.05 -1.05 -1.04
C SER A 55 -4.06 -2.38 -0.27
N GLU A 56 -3.84 -3.52 -0.94
CA GLU A 56 -3.65 -4.81 -0.29
C GLU A 56 -2.35 -4.87 0.51
N ALA A 57 -1.25 -4.34 -0.03
CA ALA A 57 0.02 -4.29 0.71
C ALA A 57 -0.10 -3.48 2.00
N LEU A 58 -0.89 -2.41 1.98
CA LEU A 58 -1.15 -1.55 3.14
C LEU A 58 -2.31 -2.05 4.02
N ALA A 59 -3.12 -2.99 3.53
CA ALA A 59 -4.21 -3.57 4.29
C ALA A 59 -3.68 -4.28 5.55
N GLY A 60 -4.29 -4.00 6.71
CA GLY A 60 -3.87 -4.55 8.00
C GLY A 60 -2.74 -3.79 8.70
N THR A 61 -2.17 -2.76 8.06
CA THR A 61 -1.11 -1.93 8.68
C THR A 61 -1.63 -0.59 9.22
N GLY A 62 -2.88 -0.23 8.89
CA GLY A 62 -3.45 1.08 9.25
C GLY A 62 -2.93 2.22 8.38
N PHE A 63 -2.38 1.88 7.22
CA PHE A 63 -1.94 2.83 6.21
C PHE A 63 -2.81 2.73 4.96
N GLU A 64 -2.91 3.81 4.21
CA GLU A 64 -3.66 3.89 2.96
C GLU A 64 -2.84 4.69 1.96
N VAL A 65 -2.88 4.27 0.68
CA VAL A 65 -2.24 5.01 -0.40
C VAL A 65 -3.27 5.88 -1.12
N LEU A 66 -2.89 7.12 -1.43
CA LEU A 66 -3.68 7.99 -2.29
C LEU A 66 -2.89 8.40 -3.53
N PRO A 67 -3.46 8.19 -4.74
CA PRO A 67 -2.94 8.81 -5.94
C PRO A 67 -3.14 10.33 -5.85
N THR A 68 -2.10 11.10 -6.16
CA THR A 68 -2.19 12.55 -6.30
C THR A 68 -2.30 12.93 -7.78
N PRO A 69 -2.98 14.05 -8.10
CA PRO A 69 -3.15 14.51 -9.48
C PRO A 69 -1.82 14.81 -10.21
N GLY A 70 -0.71 14.95 -9.49
CA GLY A 70 0.64 15.07 -10.05
C GLY A 70 1.29 13.74 -10.46
N GLY A 71 0.55 12.62 -10.49
CA GLY A 71 1.09 11.30 -10.85
C GLY A 71 1.98 10.66 -9.78
N SER A 72 1.98 11.22 -8.57
CA SER A 72 2.69 10.68 -7.41
C SER A 72 1.72 9.91 -6.50
N PHE A 73 2.25 9.01 -5.68
CA PHE A 73 1.50 8.33 -4.63
C PHE A 73 1.96 8.80 -3.25
N THR A 74 0.99 9.03 -2.35
CA THR A 74 1.24 9.42 -0.96
C THR A 74 0.67 8.35 -0.04
N ILE A 75 1.45 7.92 0.95
CA ILE A 75 0.98 7.05 2.03
C ILE A 75 0.52 7.91 3.19
N ARG A 76 -0.69 7.67 3.70
CA ARG A 76 -1.17 8.26 4.95
C ARG A 76 -1.52 7.18 5.96
N GLN A 77 -1.31 7.46 7.23
CA GLN A 77 -1.87 6.64 8.30
C GLN A 77 -3.36 6.93 8.39
N VAL A 78 -4.18 5.98 7.94
CA VAL A 78 -5.58 5.92 8.37
C VAL A 78 -5.52 5.40 9.78
N LYS A 79 -5.53 6.31 10.77
CA LYS A 79 -5.86 5.94 12.15
C LYS A 79 -7.03 4.98 12.03
N ALA A 80 -6.81 3.72 12.43
CA ALA A 80 -7.89 2.75 12.56
C ALA A 80 -8.98 3.50 13.30
N SER A 81 -10.05 3.88 12.60
CA SER A 81 -11.17 4.55 13.23
C SER A 81 -11.63 3.53 14.24
N THR A 82 -11.28 3.82 15.49
CA THR A 82 -11.82 3.15 16.62
C THR A 82 -13.31 3.47 16.53
N ALA A 83 -14.06 2.57 15.91
CA ALA A 83 -15.48 2.49 16.14
C ALA A 83 -15.63 1.98 17.57
N LEU A 84 -15.41 2.90 18.51
CA LEU A 84 -16.16 2.96 19.76
C LEU A 84 -17.63 2.80 19.35
N GLN A 85 -18.43 1.88 19.85
CA GLN A 85 -18.50 1.36 21.21
C GLN A 85 -19.70 0.38 21.25
N PRO A 86 -19.77 -0.55 22.23
CA PRO A 86 -20.89 -1.47 22.37
C PRO A 86 -22.22 -0.71 22.54
N LEU A 87 -23.23 -1.14 21.78
CA LEU A 87 -24.63 -0.76 21.99
C LEU A 87 -25.14 -1.59 23.17
N TRP A 88 -25.42 -0.94 24.30
CA TRP A 88 -26.12 -1.53 25.45
C TRP A 88 -27.62 -1.29 25.31
#